data_AF-A0A9J6D821-F1
#
_entry.id   AF-A0A9J6D821-F1
#
_cell.length_a   1.000
_cell.length_b   1.000
_cell.length_c   1.000
_cell.angle_alpha   90.00
_cell.angle_beta   90.00
_cell.angle_gamma   90.00
#
_symmetry.space_group_name_H-M   'P 1'
#
loop_
_entity.id
_entity.type
_entity.pdbx_description
1 polymer ?
#
loop_
_entity_poly.entity_id
_entity_poly.type
_entity_poly.pdbx_seq_one_letter_code
_entity_poly.pdbx_strand_id
1 'polypeptide(L)' 'METSHGLKSLGVLMRYLEEAVLSLDKENVVTKEHVQVILTQLCQKVEMFLTGAPAHDKGRMAKRLLMVTQSCLAG' A
#
# COMPACT_ATOMS: atom_id res chain seq x y z
N MET A 1 -16.18 -8.58 -22.01
CA MET A 1 -15.23 -9.58 -21.46
C MET A 1 -13.89 -8.86 -21.23
N GLU A 2 -13.80 -7.98 -20.23
CA GLU A 2 -12.62 -7.09 -20.04
C GLU A 2 -12.10 -7.06 -18.59
N THR A 3 -12.66 -7.88 -17.69
CA THR A 3 -12.37 -7.78 -16.25
C THR A 3 -11.07 -8.46 -15.82
N SER A 4 -10.51 -9.39 -16.62
CA SER A 4 -9.34 -10.20 -16.22
C SER A 4 -8.02 -9.43 -16.16
N HIS A 5 -7.75 -8.52 -17.12
CA HIS A 5 -6.46 -7.83 -17.20
C HIS A 5 -6.28 -6.74 -16.14
N GLY A 6 -7.32 -5.94 -15.85
CA GLY A 6 -7.28 -4.92 -14.80
C GLY A 6 -7.18 -5.51 -13.38
N LEU A 7 -7.70 -6.72 -13.16
CA LEU A 7 -7.59 -7.38 -11.86
C LEU A 7 -6.18 -7.95 -11.62
N LYS A 8 -5.46 -8.39 -12.66
CA LYS A 8 -4.06 -8.83 -12.53
C LYS A 8 -3.12 -7.65 -12.24
N SER A 9 -3.33 -6.50 -12.89
CA SER A 9 -2.49 -5.30 -12.66
C SER A 9 -2.60 -4.78 -11.24
N LEU A 10 -3.81 -4.78 -10.65
CA LEU A 10 -4.01 -4.33 -9.27
C LEU A 10 -3.26 -5.18 -8.24
N GLY A 11 -3.21 -6.50 -8.44
CA GLY A 11 -2.45 -7.38 -7.54
C GLY A 11 -0.93 -7.22 -7.67
N VAL A 12 -0.43 -6.85 -8.84
CA VAL A 12 0.99 -6.50 -9.04
C VAL A 12 1.29 -5.17 -8.36
N LEU A 13 0.43 -4.16 -8.54
CA LEU A 13 0.58 -2.85 -7.92
C LEU A 13 0.62 -2.94 -6.39
N MET A 14 -0.29 -3.70 -5.77
CA MET A 14 -0.31 -3.84 -4.30
C MET A 14 0.97 -4.47 -3.77
N ARG A 15 1.52 -5.48 -4.46
CA ARG A 15 2.81 -6.08 -4.09
C ARG A 15 3.96 -5.11 -4.29
N TYR A 16 3.98 -4.38 -5.39
CA TYR A 16 4.99 -3.36 -5.64
C TYR A 16 5.01 -2.28 -4.55
N LEU A 17 3.84 -1.79 -4.15
CA LEU A 17 3.73 -0.81 -3.06
C LEU A 17 4.19 -1.40 -1.72
N GLU A 18 3.88 -2.66 -1.45
CA GLU A 18 4.33 -3.33 -0.23
C GLU A 18 5.86 -3.41 -0.17
N GLU A 19 6.49 -3.90 -1.24
CA GLU A 19 7.95 -3.96 -1.35
C GLU A 19 8.60 -2.56 -1.30
N ALA A 20 7.98 -1.56 -1.92
CA ALA A 20 8.47 -0.18 -1.89
C ALA A 20 8.47 0.40 -0.47
N VAL A 21 7.43 0.14 0.33
CA VAL A 21 7.37 0.58 1.74
C VAL A 21 8.45 -0.12 2.57
N LEU A 22 8.65 -1.43 2.35
CA LEU A 22 9.68 -2.21 3.05
C LEU A 22 11.11 -1.78 2.67
N SER A 23 11.27 -1.23 1.47
CA SER A 23 12.59 -0.84 0.92
C SER A 23 12.93 0.63 1.13
N LEU A 24 12.14 1.38 1.90
CA LEU A 24 12.44 2.79 2.17
C LEU A 24 13.79 2.94 2.89
N ASP A 25 14.69 3.69 2.28
CA ASP A 25 15.94 4.10 2.91
C ASP A 25 15.64 5.15 3.99
N LYS A 26 15.57 4.68 5.25
CA LYS A 26 15.31 5.53 6.41
C LYS A 26 16.46 6.48 6.72
N GLU A 27 17.65 6.33 6.14
CA GLU A 27 18.77 7.26 6.35
C GLU A 27 18.79 8.42 5.35
N ASN A 28 18.12 8.26 4.21
CA ASN A 28 17.98 9.31 3.21
C ASN A 28 17.22 10.53 3.75
N VAL A 29 17.80 11.73 3.62
CA VAL A 29 17.24 12.99 4.15
C VAL A 29 15.87 13.30 3.54
N VAL A 30 15.71 13.09 2.24
CA VAL A 30 14.44 13.33 1.52
C VAL A 30 13.37 12.35 1.98
N THR A 31 13.74 11.08 2.21
CA THR A 31 12.83 10.09 2.80
C THR A 31 12.39 10.52 4.20
N LYS A 32 13.33 10.88 5.10
CA LYS A 32 13.01 11.33 6.47
C LYS A 32 12.02 12.49 6.49
N GLU A 33 12.20 13.45 5.58
CA GLU A 33 11.34 14.64 5.48
C GLU A 33 9.91 14.32 5.02
N HIS A 34 9.74 13.37 4.09
CA HIS A 34 8.45 13.17 3.42
C HIS A 34 7.71 11.88 3.82
N VAL A 35 8.41 10.91 4.43
CA VAL A 35 7.87 9.57 4.68
C VAL A 35 6.57 9.58 5.48
N GLN A 36 6.46 10.42 6.51
CA GLN A 36 5.23 10.48 7.32
C GLN A 36 4.01 10.90 6.50
N VAL A 37 4.14 11.95 5.69
CA VAL A 37 3.04 12.46 4.86
C VAL A 37 2.66 11.42 3.80
N ILE A 38 3.65 10.86 3.11
CA ILE A 38 3.42 9.89 2.04
C ILE A 38 2.74 8.62 2.57
N LEU A 39 3.26 8.04 3.66
CA LEU A 39 2.69 6.82 4.23
C LEU A 39 1.31 7.05 4.85
N THR A 40 1.06 8.23 5.43
CA THR A 40 -0.28 8.59 5.91
C THR A 40 -1.30 8.64 4.76
N GLN A 41 -0.94 9.27 3.64
CA GLN A 41 -1.79 9.30 2.45
C GLN A 41 -1.99 7.91 1.85
N LEU A 42 -0.97 7.05 1.89
CA LEU A 42 -1.09 5.66 1.45
C LEU A 42 -2.08 4.89 2.33
N CYS A 43 -2.00 5.01 3.67
CA CYS A 43 -2.97 4.42 4.60
C CYS A 43 -4.40 4.83 4.24
N GLN A 44 -4.66 6.14 4.10
CA GLN A 44 -5.99 6.66 3.78
C GLN A 44 -6.54 6.09 2.46
N LYS A 45 -5.70 6.00 1.42
CA LYS A 45 -6.11 5.44 0.12
C LYS A 45 -6.41 3.94 0.22
N VAL A 46 -5.62 3.18 0.98
CA VAL A 46 -5.85 1.74 1.17
C VAL A 46 -7.09 1.49 2.04
N GLU A 47 -7.30 2.27 3.09
CA GLU A 47 -8.52 2.22 3.91
C GLU A 47 -9.76 2.52 3.08
N MET A 48 -9.73 3.58 2.27
CA MET A 48 -10.81 3.91 1.34
C MET A 48 -11.06 2.79 0.32
N PHE A 49 -10.02 2.12 -0.16
CA PHE A 49 -10.20 0.95 -1.03
C PHE A 49 -10.88 -0.22 -0.30
N LEU A 50 -10.54 -0.43 0.98
CA LEU A 50 -11.11 -1.51 1.80
C LEU A 50 -12.59 -1.28 2.15
N THR A 51 -13.05 -0.03 2.29
CA THR A 51 -14.47 0.27 2.54
C THR A 51 -15.36 -0.15 1.37
N GLY A 52 -14.82 -0.21 0.15
CA GLY A 52 -15.51 -0.69 -1.05
C GLY A 52 -15.76 -2.20 -1.12
N ALA A 53 -15.49 -2.95 -0.04
CA ALA A 53 -15.64 -4.41 0.03
C ALA A 53 -15.01 -5.16 -1.16
N PRO A 54 -13.70 -4.97 -1.42
CA PRO A 54 -13.02 -5.59 -2.55
C PRO A 54 -13.04 -7.12 -2.45
N ALA A 55 -12.93 -7.80 -3.60
CA ALA A 55 -12.85 -9.26 -3.66
C ALA A 55 -11.83 -9.83 -2.66
N HIS A 56 -12.12 -10.99 -2.07
CA HIS A 56 -11.42 -11.56 -0.93
C HIS A 56 -9.88 -11.49 -1.01
N ASP A 57 -9.29 -11.89 -2.14
CA ASP A 57 -7.83 -11.91 -2.30
C ASP A 57 -7.25 -10.48 -2.34
N LYS A 58 -7.96 -9.54 -2.96
CA LYS A 58 -7.56 -8.13 -3.03
C LYS A 58 -7.72 -7.43 -1.70
N GLY A 59 -8.80 -7.73 -0.97
CA GLY A 59 -9.00 -7.26 0.39
C GLY A 59 -7.88 -7.74 1.31
N ARG A 60 -7.44 -8.99 1.16
CA ARG A 60 -6.29 -9.53 1.90
C ARG A 60 -4.99 -8.81 1.56
N MET A 61 -4.70 -8.60 0.28
CA MET A 61 -3.50 -7.89 -0.17
C MET A 61 -3.50 -6.43 0.32
N ALA A 62 -4.63 -5.73 0.23
CA ALA A 62 -4.78 -4.37 0.72
C ALA A 62 -4.59 -4.28 2.24
N LYS A 63 -5.16 -5.21 3.03
CA LYS A 63 -4.94 -5.28 4.49
C LYS A 63 -3.46 -5.48 4.82
N ARG A 64 -2.76 -6.35 4.09
CA ARG A 64 -1.31 -6.56 4.28
C ARG A 64 -0.51 -5.29 4.02
N LEU A 65 -0.79 -4.61 2.90
CA LEU A 65 -0.17 -3.32 2.57
C LEU A 65 -0.44 -2.27 3.67
N LEU A 66 -1.68 -2.19 4.17
CA LEU A 66 -2.05 -1.28 5.25
C LEU A 66 -1.24 -1.56 6.53
N MET A 67 -1.13 -2.81 6.95
CA MET A 67 -0.37 -3.20 8.14
C MET A 67 1.11 -2.81 8.01
N VAL A 68 1.76 -3.12 6.88
CA VAL A 68 3.16 -2.77 6.63
C VAL A 68 3.37 -1.25 6.65
N THR A 69 2.45 -0.50 6.04
CA THR A 69 2.49 0.96 6.01
C THR A 69 2.35 1.55 7.42
N GLN A 70 1.42 1.04 8.23
CA GLN A 70 1.21 1.47 9.61
C GLN A 70 2.40 1.11 10.52
N SER A 71 3.00 -0.07 10.34
CA SER A 71 4.21 -0.45 11.08
C SER A 71 5.39 0.47 10.77
N CYS A 72 5.53 0.91 9.51
CA CYS A 72 6.57 1.85 9.11
C CYS A 72 6.36 3.26 9.69
N LEU A 73 5.11 3.68 9.90
CA LEU A 73 4.76 4.94 10.59
C LEU A 73 4.98 4.89 12.11
N ALA A 74 4.89 3.71 12.71
CA ALA A 74 4.95 3.54 14.16
C ALA A 74 6.37 3.48 14.74
N GLY A 75 7.42 3.41 13.90
CA GLY A 75 8.81 3.27 14.33
C GLY A 75 9.78 4.16 13.56
#